data_AF-A0A1H5SAM8-F1
#
_entry.id   AF-A0A1H5SAM8-F1
#
_cell.length_a   1.000
_cell.length_b   1.000
_cell.length_c   1.000
_cell.angle_alpha   90.00
_cell.angle_beta   90.00
_cell.angle_gamma   90.00
#
_symmetry.space_group_name_H-M   'P 1'
#
loop_
_entity.id
_entity.type
_entity.pdbx_description
1 polymer ?
#
loop_
_entity_poly.entity_id
_entity_poly.type
_entity_poly.pdbx_seq_one_letter_code
_entity_poly.pdbx_strand_id
1 'polypeptide(L)'
;MNLFLKLNGISAGYAFICLVFGQCLLYGMSVVKPLGLSHSASSKIVVGGAFFLAGLLTLLCMRMTKNWMQGRMLAFWAVVLWFPYWILFSAVMEALFPGEDHAYVVYVMTLILTPFYPIFTATAIGISALWHESAEKKATRREAENDVS
;
A
#
# COMPACT_ATOMS: atom_id res chain seq x y z
N MET A 1 18.35 -11.93 3.71
CA MET A 1 17.45 -11.37 4.74
C MET A 1 16.45 -12.43 5.16
N ASN A 2 16.24 -12.60 6.47
CA ASN A 2 15.30 -13.58 7.00
C ASN A 2 13.88 -13.34 6.45
N LEU A 3 13.18 -14.43 6.13
CA LEU A 3 11.82 -14.39 5.59
C LEU A 3 10.87 -13.57 6.48
N PHE A 4 11.04 -13.70 7.80
CA PHE A 4 10.31 -12.93 8.80
C PHE A 4 10.43 -11.41 8.58
N LEU A 5 11.65 -10.89 8.40
CA LEU A 5 11.86 -9.45 8.17
C LEU A 5 11.25 -8.98 6.85
N LYS A 6 11.35 -9.80 5.80
CA LYS A 6 10.74 -9.48 4.49
C LYS A 6 9.22 -9.36 4.60
N LEU A 7 8.59 -10.33 5.25
CA LEU A 7 7.13 -10.37 5.43
C LEU A 7 6.65 -9.16 6.25
N ASN A 8 7.33 -8.87 7.35
CA ASN A 8 7.01 -7.71 8.20
C ASN A 8 7.19 -6.39 7.45
N GLY A 9 8.28 -6.24 6.68
CA GLY A 9 8.50 -5.03 5.87
C GLY A 9 7.42 -4.82 4.81
N ILE A 10 6.96 -5.88 4.13
CA ILE A 10 5.87 -5.80 3.16
C ILE A 10 4.55 -5.42 3.86
N SER A 11 4.25 -6.04 5.00
CA SER A 11 3.04 -5.78 5.78
C SER A 11 2.98 -4.34 6.27
N ALA A 12 4.11 -3.84 6.77
CA ALA A 12 4.29 -2.45 7.15
C ALA A 12 4.14 -1.51 5.94
N GLY A 13 4.74 -1.85 4.79
CA GLY A 13 4.58 -1.07 3.56
C GLY A 13 3.13 -0.90 3.13
N TYR A 14 2.34 -1.98 3.17
CA TYR A 14 0.90 -1.90 2.93
C TYR A 14 0.21 -1.02 3.97
N ALA A 15 0.37 -1.27 5.27
CA ALA A 15 -0.21 -0.44 6.32
C ALA A 15 0.13 1.06 6.18
N PHE A 16 1.35 1.38 5.72
CA PHE A 16 1.78 2.74 5.45
C PHE A 16 1.03 3.39 4.29
N ILE A 17 0.77 2.66 3.20
CA ILE A 17 -0.06 3.17 2.08
C ILE A 17 -1.44 3.59 2.58
N CYS A 18 -2.05 2.73 3.41
CA CYS A 18 -3.37 2.96 4.01
C CYS A 18 -3.39 4.27 4.81
N LEU A 19 -2.40 4.43 5.67
CA LEU A 19 -2.22 5.62 6.50
C LEU A 19 -2.02 6.88 5.64
N VAL A 20 -1.09 6.86 4.69
CA VAL A 20 -0.80 8.01 3.81
C VAL A 20 -2.04 8.41 3.01
N PHE A 21 -2.75 7.43 2.43
CA PHE A 21 -3.97 7.70 1.68
C PHE A 21 -5.04 8.37 2.53
N GLY A 22 -5.32 7.84 3.72
CA GLY A 22 -6.30 8.43 4.65
C GLY A 22 -5.92 9.86 5.04
N GLN A 23 -4.66 10.07 5.43
CA GLN A 23 -4.16 11.39 5.81
C GLN A 23 -4.24 12.39 4.65
N CYS A 24 -3.92 11.99 3.42
CA CYS A 24 -4.05 12.84 2.24
C CYS A 24 -5.50 13.26 1.99
N LEU A 25 -6.48 12.37 2.14
CA LEU A 25 -7.90 12.72 1.93
C LEU A 25 -8.41 13.71 2.97
N LEU A 26 -7.92 13.61 4.20
CA LEU A 26 -8.43 14.39 5.32
C LEU A 26 -7.75 15.75 5.43
N TYR A 27 -6.43 15.77 5.35
CA TYR A 27 -5.64 16.99 5.50
C TYR A 27 -5.24 17.63 4.18
N GLY A 28 -5.48 16.95 3.04
CA GLY A 28 -5.14 17.50 1.72
C GLY A 28 -5.83 18.84 1.44
N MET A 29 -7.05 19.03 1.96
CA MET A 29 -7.74 20.32 1.82
C MET A 29 -7.02 21.45 2.56
N SER A 30 -6.40 21.19 3.71
CA SER A 30 -5.60 22.19 4.43
C SER A 30 -4.34 22.60 3.65
N VAL A 31 -3.81 21.70 2.82
CA VAL A 31 -2.65 21.97 1.95
C VAL A 31 -3.04 22.71 0.67
N VAL A 32 -4.19 22.38 0.08
CA VAL A 32 -4.61 22.91 -1.23
C VAL A 32 -5.42 24.21 -1.10
N LYS A 33 -6.16 24.41 0.00
CA LYS A 33 -6.98 25.62 0.23
C LYS A 33 -6.18 26.94 0.19
N PRO A 34 -4.93 27.03 0.70
CA PRO A 34 -4.11 28.23 0.57
C PRO A 34 -3.78 28.62 -0.88
N LEU A 35 -3.98 27.75 -1.87
CA LEU A 35 -3.72 28.03 -3.28
C LEU A 35 -4.79 28.92 -3.94
N GLY A 36 -5.85 29.30 -3.21
CA GLY A 36 -6.91 30.19 -3.73
C GLY A 36 -7.79 29.57 -4.81
N LEU A 37 -7.70 28.25 -5.01
CA LEU A 37 -8.49 27.51 -5.98
C LEU A 37 -9.95 27.40 -5.52
N SER A 38 -10.86 27.22 -6.48
CA SER A 38 -12.26 26.92 -6.16
C SER A 38 -12.36 25.63 -5.34
N HIS A 39 -13.40 25.50 -4.52
CA HIS A 39 -13.60 24.30 -3.68
C HIS A 39 -13.67 23.02 -4.52
N SER A 40 -14.35 23.07 -5.68
CA SER A 40 -14.47 21.96 -6.62
C SER A 40 -13.14 21.57 -7.27
N ALA A 41 -12.29 22.56 -7.61
CA ALA A 41 -10.96 22.27 -8.14
C ALA A 41 -10.05 21.67 -7.05
N SER A 42 -10.10 22.24 -5.85
CA SER A 42 -9.30 21.78 -4.71
C SER A 42 -9.62 20.33 -4.32
N SER A 43 -10.90 19.99 -4.22
CA SER A 43 -11.31 18.61 -3.86
C SER A 43 -10.89 17.60 -4.92
N LYS A 44 -10.99 17.93 -6.21
CA LYS A 44 -10.51 17.08 -7.30
C LYS A 44 -9.00 16.85 -7.23
N ILE A 45 -8.22 17.89 -6.92
CA ILE A 45 -6.76 17.79 -6.77
C ILE A 45 -6.41 16.90 -5.58
N VAL A 46 -7.07 17.10 -4.43
CA VAL A 46 -6.83 16.30 -3.22
C VAL A 46 -7.15 14.83 -3.47
N VAL A 47 -8.35 14.55 -3.97
CA VAL A 47 -8.80 13.18 -4.23
C VAL A 47 -7.93 12.54 -5.31
N GLY A 48 -7.75 13.19 -6.45
CA GLY A 48 -6.94 12.68 -7.55
C GLY A 48 -5.48 12.45 -7.15
N GLY A 49 -4.89 13.39 -6.41
CA GLY A 49 -3.53 13.28 -5.89
C GLY A 49 -3.37 12.15 -4.88
N ALA A 50 -4.33 11.98 -3.97
CA ALA A 50 -4.33 10.89 -2.99
C ALA A 50 -4.39 9.51 -3.69
N PHE A 51 -5.30 9.32 -4.65
CA PHE A 51 -5.38 8.09 -5.43
C PHE A 51 -4.13 7.83 -6.27
N PHE A 52 -3.59 8.86 -6.91
CA PHE A 52 -2.35 8.74 -7.69
C PHE A 52 -1.17 8.31 -6.82
N LEU A 53 -0.98 8.96 -5.66
CA LEU A 53 0.08 8.64 -4.73
C LEU A 53 -0.08 7.23 -4.13
N ALA A 54 -1.30 6.87 -3.71
CA ALA A 54 -1.59 5.53 -3.21
C ALA A 54 -1.33 4.45 -4.27
N GLY A 55 -1.70 4.72 -5.53
CA GLY A 55 -1.40 3.84 -6.66
C GLY A 55 0.10 3.65 -6.87
N LEU A 56 0.88 4.74 -6.85
CA LEU A 56 2.34 4.70 -6.99
C LEU A 56 3.00 3.89 -5.86
N LEU A 57 2.60 4.14 -4.62
CA LEU A 57 3.13 3.40 -3.47
C LEU A 57 2.72 1.93 -3.48
N THR A 58 1.51 1.62 -3.95
CA THR A 58 1.04 0.24 -4.15
C THR A 58 1.90 -0.49 -5.17
N LEU A 59 2.19 0.14 -6.32
CA LEU A 59 3.09 -0.43 -7.32
C LEU A 59 4.49 -0.69 -6.75
N LEU A 60 4.99 0.20 -5.89
CA LEU A 60 6.26 0.00 -5.19
C LEU A 60 6.18 -1.22 -4.25
N CYS A 61 5.14 -1.33 -3.42
CA CYS A 61 4.95 -2.48 -2.53
C CYS A 61 4.75 -3.79 -3.29
N MET A 62 4.06 -3.78 -4.44
CA MET A 62 3.94 -4.94 -5.32
C MET A 62 5.29 -5.37 -5.87
N ARG A 63 6.13 -4.44 -6.33
CA ARG A 63 7.49 -4.73 -6.78
C ARG A 63 8.35 -5.31 -5.66
N MET A 64 8.27 -4.76 -4.45
CA MET A 64 8.94 -5.31 -3.27
C MET A 64 8.44 -6.72 -2.96
N THR A 65 7.12 -6.93 -2.98
CA THR A 65 6.49 -8.24 -2.74
C THR A 65 6.99 -9.27 -3.74
N LYS A 66 6.98 -8.94 -5.03
CA LYS A 66 7.49 -9.79 -6.12
C LYS A 66 8.96 -10.19 -5.86
N ASN A 67 9.82 -9.21 -5.61
CA ASN A 67 11.26 -9.44 -5.48
C ASN A 67 11.63 -10.15 -4.17
N TRP A 68 10.93 -9.86 -3.08
CA TRP A 68 11.28 -10.41 -1.77
C TRP A 68 10.65 -11.76 -1.49
N MET A 69 9.40 -11.96 -1.93
CA MET A 69 8.62 -13.17 -1.66
C MET A 69 8.62 -14.17 -2.79
N GLN A 70 9.01 -13.79 -4.02
CA GLN A 70 9.21 -14.74 -5.13
C GLN A 70 7.98 -15.66 -5.38
N GLY A 71 6.77 -15.12 -5.28
CA GLY A 71 5.53 -15.90 -5.45
C GLY A 71 5.17 -16.86 -4.31
N ARG A 72 5.92 -16.88 -3.19
CA ARG A 72 5.62 -17.76 -2.05
C ARG A 72 4.26 -17.42 -1.44
N MET A 73 3.46 -18.46 -1.15
CA MET A 73 2.16 -18.31 -0.45
C MET A 73 2.28 -17.60 0.90
N LEU A 74 3.45 -17.63 1.55
CA LEU A 74 3.72 -16.88 2.78
C LEU A 74 3.53 -15.36 2.62
N ALA A 75 3.55 -14.81 1.40
CA ALA A 75 3.24 -13.40 1.16
C ALA A 75 1.82 -13.02 1.61
N PHE A 76 0.86 -13.95 1.58
CA PHE A 76 -0.51 -13.70 2.00
C PHE A 76 -0.64 -13.41 3.50
N TRP A 77 0.34 -13.78 4.33
CA TRP A 77 0.34 -13.37 5.73
C TRP A 77 0.44 -11.86 5.92
N ALA A 78 0.91 -11.11 4.91
CA ALA A 78 0.90 -9.65 4.96
C ALA A 78 -0.53 -9.06 5.00
N VAL A 79 -1.53 -9.81 4.53
CA VAL A 79 -2.96 -9.45 4.58
C VAL A 79 -3.52 -9.46 6.00
N VAL A 80 -2.88 -10.18 6.92
CA VAL A 80 -3.26 -10.19 8.35
C VAL A 80 -2.36 -9.23 9.12
N LEU A 81 -1.07 -9.24 8.82
CA LEU A 81 -0.06 -8.48 9.55
C LEU A 81 -0.13 -6.97 9.31
N TRP A 82 -0.81 -6.48 8.26
CA TRP A 82 -0.96 -5.03 8.06
C TRP A 82 -1.65 -4.34 9.26
N PHE A 83 -2.62 -5.00 9.91
CA PHE A 83 -3.44 -4.34 10.93
C PHE A 83 -2.65 -3.95 12.18
N PRO A 84 -1.80 -4.82 12.77
CA PRO A 84 -0.86 -4.41 13.82
C PRO A 84 0.02 -3.23 13.42
N TYR A 85 0.54 -3.21 12.20
CA TYR A 85 1.35 -2.08 11.70
C TYR A 85 0.54 -0.81 11.52
N TRP A 86 -0.71 -0.93 11.10
CA TRP A 86 -1.62 0.20 10.96
C TRP A 86 -1.96 0.83 12.31
N ILE A 87 -2.19 0.01 13.36
CA ILE A 87 -2.34 0.51 14.74
C ILE A 87 -1.06 1.23 15.17
N LEU A 88 0.10 0.59 14.97
CA LEU A 88 1.39 1.16 15.37
C LEU A 88 1.64 2.52 14.69
N PHE A 89 1.43 2.62 13.38
CA PHE A 89 1.62 3.88 12.67
C PHE A 89 0.61 4.94 13.06
N SER A 90 -0.65 4.56 13.30
CA SER A 90 -1.66 5.49 13.81
C SER A 90 -1.25 6.06 15.16
N ALA A 91 -0.79 5.22 16.10
CA ALA A 91 -0.31 5.65 17.41
C ALA A 91 0.94 6.55 17.31
N VAL A 92 1.88 6.23 16.42
CA VAL A 92 3.06 7.08 16.17
C VAL A 92 2.64 8.43 15.60
N MET A 93 1.70 8.46 14.65
CA MET A 93 1.21 9.71 14.08
C MET A 93 0.48 10.57 15.11
N GLU A 94 -0.34 9.97 15.97
CA GLU A 94 -1.03 10.67 17.06
C GLU A 94 -0.03 11.27 18.06
N ALA A 95 1.05 10.55 18.37
CA ALA A 95 2.11 11.06 19.24
C ALA A 95 2.91 12.21 18.60
N LEU A 96 3.16 12.17 17.28
CA LEU A 96 3.92 13.20 16.57
C LEU A 96 3.09 14.42 16.19
N PHE A 97 1.80 14.21 15.92
CA PHE A 97 0.85 15.24 15.49
C PHE A 97 -0.39 15.14 16.39
N PRO A 98 -0.33 15.66 17.63
CA PRO A 98 -1.47 15.60 18.53
C PRO A 98 -2.62 16.50 18.07
N GLY A 99 -3.86 16.01 18.11
CA GLY A 99 -5.07 16.78 17.81
C GLY A 99 -6.34 15.93 17.88
N GLU A 100 -7.45 16.47 18.40
CA GLU A 100 -8.71 15.72 18.60
C GLU A 100 -9.30 15.19 17.29
N ASP A 101 -9.08 15.91 16.18
CA ASP A 101 -9.51 15.49 14.84
C ASP A 101 -8.82 14.20 14.39
N HIS A 102 -7.60 13.91 14.87
CA HIS A 102 -6.86 12.70 14.47
C HIS A 102 -7.50 11.41 14.97
N ALA A 103 -8.04 11.39 16.20
CA ALA A 103 -8.67 10.20 16.75
C ALA A 103 -9.95 9.82 15.97
N TYR A 104 -10.79 10.82 15.66
CA TYR A 104 -11.99 10.62 14.84
C TYR A 104 -11.64 10.11 13.43
N VAL A 105 -10.59 10.67 12.85
CA VAL A 105 -10.02 10.27 11.57
C VAL A 105 -9.57 8.81 11.56
N VAL A 106 -8.79 8.39 12.55
CA VAL A 106 -8.29 7.02 12.69
C VAL A 106 -9.48 6.07 12.81
N TYR A 107 -10.49 6.44 13.60
CA TYR A 107 -11.72 5.66 13.75
C TYR A 107 -12.50 5.48 12.44
N VAL A 108 -12.77 6.56 11.70
CA VAL A 108 -13.49 6.49 10.42
C VAL A 108 -12.70 5.70 9.37
N MET A 109 -11.38 5.89 9.31
CA MET A 109 -10.51 5.12 8.43
C MET A 109 -10.49 3.65 8.80
N THR A 110 -10.52 3.30 10.09
CA THR A 110 -10.64 1.91 10.55
C THR A 110 -11.92 1.28 10.04
N LEU A 111 -13.07 1.92 10.26
CA LEU A 111 -14.36 1.37 9.88
C LEU A 111 -14.48 1.10 8.38
N ILE A 112 -13.96 2.03 7.57
CA ILE A 112 -14.00 1.89 6.11
C ILE A 112 -12.95 0.89 5.64
N LEU A 113 -11.71 0.95 6.13
CA LEU A 113 -10.60 0.20 5.55
C LEU A 113 -10.53 -1.23 6.09
N THR A 114 -10.88 -1.51 7.34
CA THR A 114 -10.83 -2.86 7.90
C THR A 114 -11.54 -3.93 7.04
N PRO A 115 -12.74 -3.72 6.46
CA PRO A 115 -13.35 -4.73 5.58
C PRO A 115 -12.71 -4.82 4.19
N PHE A 116 -12.28 -3.69 3.60
CA PHE A 116 -11.84 -3.66 2.19
C PHE A 116 -10.33 -3.84 2.01
N TYR A 117 -9.54 -3.47 3.01
CA TYR A 117 -8.08 -3.45 2.94
C TYR A 117 -7.45 -4.86 2.86
N PRO A 118 -7.99 -5.89 3.55
CA PRO A 118 -7.54 -7.26 3.33
C PRO A 118 -7.74 -7.74 1.88
N ILE A 119 -8.86 -7.37 1.25
CA ILE A 119 -9.16 -7.72 -0.14
C ILE A 119 -8.16 -7.02 -1.08
N PHE A 120 -7.93 -5.73 -0.83
CA PHE A 120 -6.98 -4.93 -1.59
C PHE A 120 -5.55 -5.49 -1.53
N THR A 121 -5.06 -5.77 -0.32
CA THR A 121 -3.71 -6.33 -0.11
C THR A 121 -3.58 -7.72 -0.71
N ALA A 122 -4.58 -8.59 -0.53
CA ALA A 122 -4.60 -9.92 -1.14
C ALA A 122 -4.55 -9.84 -2.68
N THR A 123 -5.30 -8.92 -3.28
CA THR A 123 -5.29 -8.69 -4.74
C THR A 123 -3.91 -8.23 -5.22
N ALA A 124 -3.30 -7.27 -4.53
CA ALA A 124 -1.97 -6.77 -4.87
C ALA A 124 -0.89 -7.86 -4.76
N ILE A 125 -0.97 -8.70 -3.72
CA ILE A 125 -0.08 -9.86 -3.54
C ILE A 125 -0.30 -10.90 -4.64
N GLY A 126 -1.56 -11.21 -4.97
CA GLY A 126 -1.93 -12.14 -6.02
C GLY A 126 -1.40 -11.71 -7.40
N ILE A 127 -1.59 -10.44 -7.78
CA ILE A 127 -1.03 -9.90 -9.03
C ILE A 127 0.50 -9.97 -9.02
N SER A 128 1.13 -9.65 -7.88
CA SER A 128 2.59 -9.75 -7.75
C SER A 128 3.12 -11.17 -7.94
N ALA A 129 2.38 -12.18 -7.47
CA ALA A 129 2.71 -13.59 -7.66
C ALA A 129 2.55 -14.01 -9.14
N LEU A 130 1.47 -13.63 -9.80
CA LEU A 130 1.25 -13.90 -11.23
C LEU A 130 2.34 -13.29 -12.12
N TRP A 131 2.81 -12.08 -11.78
CA TRP A 131 3.94 -11.44 -12.45
C TRP A 131 5.27 -12.13 -12.23
N HIS A 132 5.44 -12.80 -11.10
CA HIS A 132 6.62 -13.62 -10.84
C HIS A 132 6.61 -14.85 -11.76
N GLU A 133 5.52 -15.62 -11.72
CA GLU A 133 5.35 -16.83 -12.55
C GLU A 133 5.50 -16.52 -14.05
N SER A 134 4.91 -15.41 -14.51
CA SER A 134 5.03 -14.98 -15.91
C SER A 134 6.45 -14.59 -16.32
N ALA A 135 7.26 -14.09 -15.38
CA ALA A 135 8.66 -13.75 -15.65
C ALA A 135 9.54 -15.01 -15.70
N GLU A 136 9.28 -15.96 -14.82
CA GLU A 136 9.96 -17.26 -14.77
C GLU A 136 9.72 -18.07 -16.05
N LYS A 137 8.46 -18.21 -16.49
CA LYS A 137 8.12 -18.88 -17.75
C LYS A 137 8.82 -18.27 -18.97
N LYS A 138 8.97 -16.93 -19.00
CA LYS A 138 9.68 -16.23 -20.08
C LYS A 138 11.19 -16.48 -20.05
N ALA A 139 11.79 -16.66 -18.88
CA ALA A 139 13.21 -16.98 -18.74
C ALA A 139 13.48 -18.40 -19.25
N THR A 140 12.72 -19.39 -18.78
CA THR A 140 12.87 -20.79 -19.19
C THR A 140 12.67 -20.98 -20.70
N ARG A 141 11.71 -20.27 -21.30
CA ARG A 141 11.50 -20.32 -22.76
C ARG A 141 12.70 -19.81 -23.56
N ARG A 142 13.36 -18.74 -23.09
CA ARG A 142 14.54 -18.19 -23.76
C ARG A 142 15.76 -19.10 -23.65
N GLU A 143 15.92 -19.77 -22.51
CA GLU A 143 16.97 -20.78 -22.33
C GLU A 143 16.77 -21.95 -23.30
N ALA A 144 15.54 -22.47 -23.40
CA ALA A 144 15.20 -23.53 -24.34
C ALA A 144 15.37 -23.14 -25.82
N GLU A 145 15.11 -21.87 -26.19
CA GLU A 145 15.34 -21.36 -27.55
C GLU A 145 16.84 -21.25 -27.89
N ASN A 146 17.70 -20.94 -26.90
CA ASN A 146 19.15 -20.86 -27.08
C ASN A 146 19.85 -22.23 -27.13
N ASP A 147 19.31 -23.25 -26.45
CA ASP A 147 19.89 -24.60 -26.48
C ASP A 147 19.66 -25.34 -27.81
N VAL A 148 18.75 -24.83 -28.65
CA VAL A 148 18.39 -25.42 -29.95
C VAL A 148 19.14 -24.75 -31.12
N SER A 149 19.80 -23.60 -30.88
CA SER A 149 20.57 -22.83 -31.87
C SER A 149 22.06 -23.13 -31.82
#